data_AF-A0A354PJ52-F1
#
_entry.id   AF-A0A354PJ52-F1
#
_cell.length_a   1.000
_cell.length_b   1.000
_cell.length_c   1.000
_cell.angle_alpha   90.00
_cell.angle_beta   90.00
_cell.angle_gamma   90.00
#
_symmetry.space_group_name_H-M   'P 1'
#
loop_
_entity.id
_entity.type
_entity.pdbx_description
1 polymer ?
#
loop_
_entity_poly.entity_id
_entity_poly.type
_entity_poly.pdbx_seq_one_letter_code
_entity_poly.pdbx_strand_id
1 'polypeptide(L)'
;MTNSLTITWEYLTDYAVATDPSSREQAEWPPHPARVFMALAAAWFESDLGEHALDQERLALEEEAAALRWLEELDKPTLLLPITGSDQERTAVTVYVPVNDKIDSGATTLQSAPSFTRSRQARAFPKHYVGPSSCHMVWQQADDVRQYIEALDRLCSRVSRIGHSSSLVRVSAMAQLPDSDAESNELWEPSESTASAHLRMFSPGLFDALPQLTRISEIEKFAELAMWVEDADLEAKKAKVSTDEKRKKSANASLKNAKQEFERELGQKWKHGLSPPPRLRPNIGSWSGYRLLSGTQSNGHVRHTQFDSELLILARTDGPPLPITSTALVIKAFRGAILANSGIQPIPEWVSGHNSDGSASVSEQGHLALLPVPFVGHPHADGRLLGVAIAFPRAVPRHERAKLLGPLLLKRGTIEPKEVTLRFGSLGAWELRKAEWNETRQALQPETWTALPGGESVWASVTPVVLNRFPKADRAKPAQREAWEAEVRQILGDACERVGLPIPLRVDIGSSCWHSGAPRAYPKVRRLRGNHAETDATAQLGEAFPNYPSKRSSASRPQLHVRLEFLEPIVGPLMIGAGRYMGYGLLKPLRNSQ
;
A
#
# COMPACT_ATOMS: atom_id res chain seq x y z
N MET A 1 13.50 -16.89 30.54
CA MET A 1 12.10 -17.34 30.39
C MET A 1 11.44 -16.36 29.44
N THR A 2 10.75 -16.84 28.41
CA THR A 2 10.25 -15.99 27.31
C THR A 2 8.94 -15.29 27.69
N ASN A 3 8.89 -13.95 27.57
CA ASN A 3 7.69 -13.12 27.73
C ASN A 3 7.02 -12.89 26.37
N SER A 4 6.86 -13.92 25.55
CA SER A 4 6.31 -13.79 24.20
C SER A 4 4.86 -14.25 24.15
N LEU A 5 4.03 -13.58 23.34
CA LEU A 5 2.66 -13.98 23.04
C LEU A 5 2.53 -14.26 21.54
N THR A 6 1.84 -15.34 21.20
CA THR A 6 1.42 -15.64 19.82
C THR A 6 -0.07 -15.94 19.78
N ILE A 7 -0.81 -15.21 18.93
CA ILE A 7 -2.17 -15.57 18.53
C ILE A 7 -2.09 -16.16 17.13
N THR A 8 -2.55 -17.40 16.98
CA THR A 8 -2.52 -18.16 15.73
C THR A 8 -3.93 -18.36 15.22
N TRP A 9 -4.13 -18.22 13.91
CA TRP A 9 -5.38 -18.62 13.27
C TRP A 9 -5.15 -19.34 11.95
N GLU A 10 -6.06 -20.25 11.63
CA GLU A 10 -6.10 -21.00 10.37
C GLU A 10 -7.44 -20.75 9.69
N TYR A 11 -7.43 -20.46 8.40
CA TYR A 11 -8.67 -20.36 7.60
C TYR A 11 -9.10 -21.75 7.17
N LEU A 12 -10.20 -22.27 7.73
CA LEU A 12 -10.69 -23.63 7.48
C LEU A 12 -11.20 -23.85 6.05
N THR A 13 -11.34 -22.77 5.28
CA THR A 13 -11.74 -22.80 3.87
C THR A 13 -10.58 -22.50 2.93
N ASP A 14 -9.35 -22.39 3.44
CA ASP A 14 -8.14 -21.92 2.72
C ASP A 14 -8.23 -20.48 2.18
N TYR A 15 -9.33 -19.76 2.43
CA TYR A 15 -9.57 -18.42 1.89
C TYR A 15 -9.90 -17.40 2.98
N ALA A 16 -9.24 -16.24 2.87
CA ALA A 16 -9.64 -15.04 3.58
C ALA A 16 -10.58 -14.20 2.71
N VAL A 17 -11.84 -14.08 3.12
CA VAL A 17 -12.81 -13.16 2.53
C VAL A 17 -12.88 -11.90 3.39
N ALA A 18 -12.22 -10.84 2.92
CA ALA A 18 -12.22 -9.53 3.53
C ALA A 18 -12.08 -8.48 2.42
N THR A 19 -12.88 -7.41 2.49
CA THR A 19 -12.81 -6.32 1.50
C THR A 19 -11.88 -5.23 1.99
N ASP A 20 -11.00 -4.76 1.09
CA ASP A 20 -10.12 -3.63 1.36
C ASP A 20 -10.93 -2.35 1.65
N PRO A 21 -10.61 -1.58 2.70
CA PRO A 21 -11.36 -0.37 3.05
C PRO A 21 -11.31 0.73 1.98
N SER A 22 -10.27 0.76 1.17
CA SER A 22 -10.03 1.73 0.09
C SER A 22 -10.57 1.24 -1.26
N SER A 23 -10.70 -0.07 -1.48
CA SER A 23 -11.21 -0.66 -2.72
C SER A 23 -12.19 -1.82 -2.49
N ARG A 24 -13.44 -1.65 -2.95
CA ARG A 24 -14.48 -2.68 -2.81
C ARG A 24 -14.27 -3.93 -3.66
N GLU A 25 -13.33 -3.87 -4.61
CA GLU A 25 -13.03 -4.95 -5.56
C GLU A 25 -11.80 -5.76 -5.16
N GLN A 26 -11.04 -5.32 -4.16
CA GLN A 26 -9.80 -5.96 -3.71
C GLN A 26 -9.97 -6.66 -2.37
N ALA A 27 -9.23 -7.75 -2.20
CA ALA A 27 -9.18 -8.45 -0.93
C ALA A 27 -8.31 -7.64 0.04
N GLU A 28 -8.73 -7.53 1.30
CA GLU A 28 -7.86 -6.98 2.34
C GLU A 28 -6.82 -8.04 2.70
N TRP A 29 -5.57 -7.83 2.27
CA TRP A 29 -4.41 -8.63 2.65
C TRP A 29 -3.16 -7.75 2.71
N PRO A 30 -2.30 -7.82 3.75
CA PRO A 30 -2.38 -8.62 4.97
C PRO A 30 -3.67 -8.42 5.80
N PRO A 31 -4.09 -9.40 6.62
CA PRO A 31 -5.23 -9.23 7.50
C PRO A 31 -4.90 -8.17 8.56
N HIS A 32 -5.78 -7.18 8.70
CA HIS A 32 -5.56 -6.10 9.67
C HIS A 32 -5.61 -6.65 11.12
N PRO A 33 -4.66 -6.31 12.00
CA PRO A 33 -4.69 -6.71 13.42
C PRO A 33 -6.00 -6.37 14.13
N ALA A 34 -6.58 -5.20 13.81
CA ALA A 34 -7.89 -4.81 14.30
C ALA A 34 -9.00 -5.81 13.95
N ARG A 35 -8.90 -6.51 12.83
CA ARG A 35 -9.91 -7.51 12.40
C ARG A 35 -9.85 -8.77 13.25
N VAL A 36 -8.66 -9.20 13.65
CA VAL A 36 -8.46 -10.32 14.57
C VAL A 36 -8.98 -9.94 15.96
N PHE A 37 -8.63 -8.76 16.45
CA PHE A 37 -9.15 -8.23 17.72
C PHE A 37 -10.68 -8.13 17.73
N MET A 38 -11.28 -7.60 16.67
CA MET A 38 -12.75 -7.53 16.56
C MET A 38 -13.41 -8.91 16.54
N ALA A 39 -12.73 -9.96 16.06
CA ALA A 39 -13.23 -11.32 16.10
C ALA A 39 -13.21 -11.89 17.54
N LEU A 40 -12.16 -11.61 18.30
CA LEU A 40 -12.08 -11.95 19.73
C LEU A 40 -13.15 -11.21 20.54
N ALA A 41 -13.28 -9.90 20.33
CA ALA A 41 -14.32 -9.10 20.99
C ALA A 41 -15.73 -9.60 20.63
N ALA A 42 -15.98 -9.94 19.36
CA ALA A 42 -17.26 -10.52 18.95
C ALA A 42 -17.54 -11.85 19.66
N ALA A 43 -16.56 -12.75 19.75
CA ALA A 43 -16.71 -14.01 20.48
C ALA A 43 -17.05 -13.78 21.97
N TRP A 44 -16.45 -12.76 22.59
CA TRP A 44 -16.78 -12.37 23.97
C TRP A 44 -18.21 -11.84 24.09
N PHE A 45 -18.61 -10.86 23.26
CA PHE A 45 -19.97 -10.29 23.29
C PHE A 45 -21.07 -11.29 22.92
N GLU A 46 -20.75 -12.32 22.13
CA GLU A 46 -21.67 -13.41 21.77
C GLU A 46 -21.75 -14.49 22.86
N SER A 47 -20.91 -14.43 23.90
CA SER A 47 -20.94 -15.35 25.03
C SER A 47 -22.02 -14.93 26.03
N ASP A 48 -23.27 -15.24 25.74
CA ASP A 48 -24.38 -15.06 26.69
C ASP A 48 -24.39 -16.21 27.72
N LEU A 49 -24.11 -15.88 28.97
CA LEU A 49 -24.13 -16.83 30.09
C LEU A 49 -25.53 -17.00 30.70
N GLY A 50 -26.47 -16.10 30.40
CA GLY A 50 -27.80 -16.07 31.00
C GLY A 50 -27.81 -15.78 32.52
N GLU A 51 -29.01 -15.76 33.10
CA GLU A 51 -29.21 -15.45 34.53
C GLU A 51 -28.70 -16.55 35.48
N HIS A 52 -28.69 -17.80 35.01
CA HIS A 52 -28.35 -18.98 35.82
C HIS A 52 -26.88 -19.42 35.74
N ALA A 53 -26.02 -18.62 35.13
CA ALA A 53 -24.58 -18.88 35.05
C ALA A 53 -23.95 -19.08 36.43
N LEU A 54 -23.07 -20.06 36.55
CA LEU A 54 -22.29 -20.30 37.77
C LEU A 54 -21.29 -19.15 38.00
N ASP A 55 -20.97 -18.85 39.26
CA ASP A 55 -20.00 -17.80 39.60
C ASP A 55 -18.63 -18.00 38.91
N GLN A 56 -18.24 -19.27 38.70
CA GLN A 56 -17.01 -19.62 37.99
C GLN A 56 -17.06 -19.24 36.49
N GLU A 57 -18.21 -19.37 35.85
CA GLU A 57 -18.40 -18.98 34.44
C GLU A 57 -18.37 -17.46 34.29
N ARG A 58 -18.97 -16.75 35.24
CA ARG A 58 -18.92 -15.28 35.30
C ARG A 58 -17.49 -14.77 35.49
N LEU A 59 -16.76 -15.37 36.43
CA LEU A 59 -15.35 -15.07 36.66
C LEU A 59 -14.50 -15.34 35.41
N ALA A 60 -14.70 -16.48 34.75
CA ALA A 60 -13.96 -16.83 33.54
C ALA A 60 -14.20 -15.81 32.40
N LEU A 61 -15.43 -15.28 32.28
CA LEU A 61 -15.77 -14.23 31.31
C LEU A 61 -15.15 -12.87 31.67
N GLU A 62 -15.06 -12.54 32.96
CA GLU A 62 -14.38 -11.33 33.45
C GLU A 62 -12.86 -11.40 33.21
N GLU A 63 -12.25 -12.56 33.41
CA GLU A 63 -10.83 -12.81 33.07
C GLU A 63 -10.56 -12.62 31.58
N GLU A 64 -11.46 -13.10 30.70
CA GLU A 64 -11.36 -12.90 29.26
C GLU A 64 -11.51 -11.43 28.87
N ALA A 65 -12.41 -10.69 29.52
CA ALA A 65 -12.53 -9.24 29.33
C ALA A 65 -11.25 -8.51 29.79
N ALA A 66 -10.64 -8.93 30.91
CA ALA A 66 -9.37 -8.40 31.37
C ALA A 66 -8.24 -8.70 30.38
N ALA A 67 -8.20 -9.90 29.80
CA ALA A 67 -7.24 -10.27 28.77
C ALA A 67 -7.37 -9.43 27.50
N LEU A 68 -8.60 -9.11 27.07
CA LEU A 68 -8.84 -8.20 25.93
C LEU A 68 -8.32 -6.78 26.21
N ARG A 69 -8.56 -6.24 27.42
CA ARG A 69 -8.04 -4.92 27.80
C ARG A 69 -6.52 -4.90 27.86
N TRP A 70 -5.91 -5.93 28.45
CA TRP A 70 -4.46 -6.09 28.47
C TRP A 70 -3.88 -6.20 27.05
N LEU A 71 -4.53 -6.92 26.15
CA LEU A 71 -4.09 -7.05 24.76
C LEU A 71 -4.01 -5.69 24.06
N GLU A 72 -4.92 -4.75 24.35
CA GLU A 72 -4.91 -3.38 23.81
C GLU A 72 -3.71 -2.53 24.27
N GLU A 73 -3.10 -2.89 25.40
CA GLU A 73 -1.95 -2.17 25.97
C GLU A 73 -0.62 -2.62 25.37
N LEU A 74 -0.59 -3.77 24.69
CA LEU A 74 0.62 -4.27 24.06
C LEU A 74 1.04 -3.42 22.85
N ASP A 75 2.34 -3.43 22.57
CA ASP A 75 2.89 -2.84 21.35
C ASP A 75 2.32 -3.47 20.08
N LYS A 76 2.62 -2.85 18.93
CA LYS A 76 2.16 -3.36 17.63
C LYS A 76 2.75 -4.77 17.37
N PRO A 77 1.93 -5.78 17.04
CA PRO A 77 2.40 -7.13 16.78
C PRO A 77 3.22 -7.19 15.49
N THR A 78 4.08 -8.18 15.40
CA THR A 78 4.60 -8.67 14.13
C THR A 78 3.61 -9.69 13.54
N LEU A 79 3.46 -9.75 12.21
CA LEU A 79 2.65 -10.79 11.56
C LEU A 79 3.56 -11.80 10.87
N LEU A 80 3.29 -13.08 11.06
CA LEU A 80 3.86 -14.16 10.26
C LEU A 80 2.72 -14.76 9.43
N LEU A 81 2.78 -14.57 8.13
CA LEU A 81 1.70 -14.93 7.21
C LEU A 81 2.22 -15.94 6.18
N PRO A 82 1.42 -16.91 5.74
CA PRO A 82 1.87 -17.87 4.72
C PRO A 82 2.31 -17.16 3.43
N ILE A 83 3.42 -17.63 2.84
CA ILE A 83 3.83 -17.19 1.50
C ILE A 83 2.84 -17.76 0.50
N THR A 84 2.06 -16.88 -0.13
CA THR A 84 1.08 -17.24 -1.16
C THR A 84 1.58 -16.66 -2.48
N GLY A 85 1.73 -17.47 -3.55
CA GLY A 85 2.30 -17.05 -4.84
C GLY A 85 1.57 -15.87 -5.54
N SER A 86 2.04 -15.44 -6.71
CA SER A 86 1.49 -14.26 -7.42
C SER A 86 0.08 -14.44 -8.01
N ASP A 87 -0.42 -15.68 -8.12
CA ASP A 87 -1.67 -16.01 -8.83
C ASP A 87 -2.90 -16.12 -7.89
N GLN A 88 -2.86 -15.45 -6.72
CA GLN A 88 -3.73 -15.77 -5.58
C GLN A 88 -4.89 -14.78 -5.37
N GLU A 89 -4.84 -13.60 -5.99
CA GLU A 89 -6.01 -12.72 -6.10
C GLU A 89 -6.94 -13.24 -7.21
N ARG A 90 -8.05 -13.86 -6.80
CA ARG A 90 -9.09 -14.23 -7.76
C ARG A 90 -9.79 -12.99 -8.26
N THR A 91 -10.03 -12.92 -9.57
CA THR A 91 -10.87 -11.89 -10.18
C THR A 91 -12.19 -11.78 -9.42
N ALA A 92 -12.46 -10.60 -8.85
CA ALA A 92 -13.72 -10.34 -8.17
C ALA A 92 -14.86 -10.39 -9.19
N VAL A 93 -15.78 -11.36 -9.02
CA VAL A 93 -16.98 -11.48 -9.84
C VAL A 93 -18.12 -10.75 -9.16
N THR A 94 -18.90 -9.99 -9.94
CA THR A 94 -20.15 -9.39 -9.45
C THR A 94 -21.14 -10.50 -9.09
N VAL A 95 -21.47 -10.60 -7.81
CA VAL A 95 -22.52 -11.47 -7.30
C VAL A 95 -23.78 -10.66 -7.08
N TYR A 96 -24.90 -11.11 -7.63
CA TYR A 96 -26.20 -10.48 -7.42
C TYR A 96 -26.90 -11.11 -6.23
N VAL A 97 -26.99 -10.36 -5.13
CA VAL A 97 -27.63 -10.81 -3.89
C VAL A 97 -29.11 -10.38 -3.89
N PRO A 98 -30.04 -11.23 -3.44
CA PRO A 98 -31.42 -10.82 -3.21
C PRO A 98 -31.49 -9.62 -2.26
N VAL A 99 -32.35 -8.66 -2.55
CA VAL A 99 -32.67 -7.59 -1.60
C VAL A 99 -33.71 -8.16 -0.63
N ASN A 100 -33.52 -7.99 0.69
CA ASN A 100 -34.57 -8.35 1.65
C ASN A 100 -35.88 -7.68 1.20
N ASP A 101 -36.97 -8.45 1.18
CA ASP A 101 -38.28 -7.93 0.82
C ASP A 101 -38.60 -6.75 1.74
N LYS A 102 -38.71 -5.54 1.18
CA LYS A 102 -39.28 -4.43 1.93
C LYS A 102 -40.71 -4.84 2.22
N ILE A 103 -41.02 -5.06 3.50
CA ILE A 103 -42.39 -5.23 3.97
C ILE A 103 -43.06 -3.84 3.92
N ASP A 104 -43.20 -3.29 2.71
CA ASP A 104 -44.18 -2.27 2.44
C ASP A 104 -45.52 -3.01 2.37
N SER A 105 -46.44 -2.65 3.25
CA SER A 105 -47.71 -3.32 3.56
C SER A 105 -48.72 -3.43 2.39
N GLY A 106 -48.28 -3.29 1.15
CA GLY A 106 -49.06 -3.52 -0.07
C GLY A 106 -48.34 -4.27 -1.19
N ALA A 107 -47.07 -4.67 -1.02
CA ALA A 107 -46.25 -5.26 -2.10
C ALA A 107 -46.09 -6.80 -2.01
N THR A 108 -46.44 -7.42 -0.89
CA THR A 108 -46.22 -8.86 -0.63
C THR A 108 -47.00 -9.77 -1.59
N THR A 109 -48.12 -9.30 -2.15
CA THR A 109 -48.94 -10.06 -3.10
C THR A 109 -48.38 -10.08 -4.53
N LEU A 110 -47.40 -9.22 -4.86
CA LEU A 110 -46.89 -9.03 -6.23
C LEU A 110 -45.51 -9.64 -6.50
N GLN A 111 -44.74 -10.00 -5.47
CA GLN A 111 -43.35 -10.50 -5.62
C GLN A 111 -43.23 -12.01 -5.90
N SER A 112 -44.34 -12.76 -5.86
CA SER A 112 -44.43 -14.18 -6.18
C SER A 112 -44.99 -14.47 -7.58
N ALA A 113 -45.36 -13.43 -8.34
CA ALA A 113 -45.81 -13.58 -9.72
C ALA A 113 -44.61 -13.80 -10.67
N PRO A 114 -44.63 -14.82 -11.56
CA PRO A 114 -43.50 -15.19 -12.41
C PRO A 114 -43.02 -14.10 -13.40
N SER A 115 -43.75 -13.00 -13.51
CA SER A 115 -43.51 -11.91 -14.47
C SER A 115 -42.78 -10.69 -13.88
N PHE A 116 -42.56 -10.63 -12.56
CA PHE A 116 -41.84 -9.53 -11.92
C PHE A 116 -40.43 -9.97 -11.50
N THR A 117 -39.40 -9.39 -12.12
CA THR A 117 -38.02 -9.65 -11.77
C THR A 117 -37.72 -9.10 -10.37
N ARG A 118 -37.33 -9.98 -9.44
CA ARG A 118 -36.86 -9.55 -8.11
C ARG A 118 -35.70 -8.57 -8.28
N SER A 119 -35.73 -7.46 -7.53
CA SER A 119 -34.60 -6.55 -7.49
C SER A 119 -33.37 -7.29 -6.97
N ARG A 120 -32.24 -7.11 -7.66
CA ARG A 120 -30.96 -7.72 -7.31
C ARG A 120 -29.98 -6.60 -6.99
N GLN A 121 -29.21 -6.75 -5.93
CA GLN A 121 -28.11 -5.83 -5.63
C GLN A 121 -26.77 -6.48 -5.99
N ALA A 122 -26.02 -5.81 -6.85
CA ALA A 122 -24.65 -6.18 -7.17
C ALA A 122 -23.76 -6.02 -5.91
N ARG A 123 -23.01 -7.07 -5.58
CA ARG A 123 -22.01 -7.11 -4.50
C ARG A 123 -20.74 -7.79 -5.02
N ALA A 124 -19.60 -7.40 -4.47
CA ALA A 124 -18.33 -8.09 -4.67
C ALA A 124 -17.88 -8.69 -3.33
N PHE A 125 -17.32 -9.89 -3.39
CA PHE A 125 -16.75 -10.60 -2.25
C PHE A 125 -15.33 -11.04 -2.60
N PRO A 126 -14.39 -10.10 -2.66
CA PRO A 126 -13.00 -10.42 -2.99
C PRO A 126 -12.41 -11.37 -1.97
N LYS A 127 -11.53 -12.27 -2.43
CA LYS A 127 -10.95 -13.35 -1.63
C LYS A 127 -9.46 -13.44 -1.88
N HIS A 128 -8.71 -13.68 -0.81
CA HIS A 128 -7.30 -14.03 -0.83
C HIS A 128 -7.14 -15.52 -0.53
N TYR A 129 -6.39 -16.26 -1.33
CA TYR A 129 -6.03 -17.65 -0.99
C TYR A 129 -4.88 -17.67 0.00
N VAL A 130 -5.07 -18.36 1.12
CA VAL A 130 -4.08 -18.51 2.21
C VAL A 130 -3.50 -19.93 2.21
N GLY A 131 -4.26 -20.92 1.75
CA GLY A 131 -3.91 -22.33 1.85
C GLY A 131 -4.09 -22.89 3.27
N PRO A 132 -3.58 -24.10 3.54
CA PRO A 132 -3.77 -24.79 4.82
C PRO A 132 -2.85 -24.26 5.93
N SER A 133 -2.02 -23.27 5.64
CA SER A 133 -1.02 -22.74 6.57
C SER A 133 -1.64 -21.79 7.58
N SER A 134 -1.10 -21.80 8.79
CA SER A 134 -1.52 -20.89 9.85
C SER A 134 -0.94 -19.49 9.66
N CYS A 135 -1.70 -18.50 10.10
CA CYS A 135 -1.27 -17.11 10.24
C CYS A 135 -1.02 -16.82 11.71
N HIS A 136 -0.09 -15.92 12.02
CA HIS A 136 0.26 -15.57 13.39
C HIS A 136 0.37 -14.06 13.61
N MET A 137 -0.11 -13.60 14.76
CA MET A 137 0.20 -12.31 15.37
C MET A 137 1.13 -12.57 16.56
N VAL A 138 2.32 -11.96 16.54
CA VAL A 138 3.40 -12.25 17.49
C VAL A 138 3.85 -10.98 18.20
N TRP A 139 3.90 -11.07 19.53
CA TRP A 139 4.56 -10.09 20.39
C TRP A 139 5.80 -10.75 20.99
N GLN A 140 6.97 -10.23 20.62
CA GLN A 140 8.23 -10.72 21.20
C GLN A 140 8.36 -10.38 22.68
N GLN A 141 7.75 -9.27 23.08
CA GLN A 141 7.66 -8.79 24.46
C GLN A 141 6.20 -8.49 24.77
N ALA A 142 5.62 -9.32 25.62
CA ALA A 142 4.27 -9.25 26.16
C ALA A 142 4.39 -9.45 27.67
N ASP A 143 4.59 -8.34 28.38
CA ASP A 143 4.68 -8.37 29.83
C ASP A 143 3.36 -8.88 30.43
N ASP A 144 3.46 -9.65 31.51
CA ASP A 144 2.33 -10.28 32.19
C ASP A 144 1.54 -11.32 31.38
N VAL A 145 2.03 -11.78 30.21
CA VAL A 145 1.36 -12.80 29.38
C VAL A 145 0.86 -14.03 30.15
N ARG A 146 1.62 -14.47 31.16
CA ARG A 146 1.24 -15.65 31.99
C ARG A 146 -0.04 -15.44 32.80
N GLN A 147 -0.39 -14.20 33.12
CA GLN A 147 -1.61 -13.88 33.86
C GLN A 147 -2.85 -14.02 32.97
N TYR A 148 -2.70 -13.81 31.66
CA TYR A 148 -3.82 -13.68 30.73
C TYR A 148 -3.94 -14.82 29.71
N ILE A 149 -2.91 -15.65 29.56
CA ILE A 149 -2.84 -16.60 28.44
C ILE A 149 -3.96 -17.65 28.46
N GLU A 150 -4.32 -18.19 29.62
CA GLU A 150 -5.37 -19.20 29.73
C GLU A 150 -6.74 -18.62 29.36
N ALA A 151 -7.04 -17.40 29.83
CA ALA A 151 -8.27 -16.70 29.47
C ALA A 151 -8.30 -16.36 27.97
N LEU A 152 -7.19 -15.86 27.43
CA LEU A 152 -7.10 -15.52 26.03
C LEU A 152 -7.27 -16.74 25.11
N ASP A 153 -6.68 -17.89 25.45
CA ASP A 153 -6.82 -19.12 24.65
C ASP A 153 -8.25 -19.69 24.72
N ARG A 154 -8.90 -19.66 25.90
CA ARG A 154 -10.33 -19.97 26.03
C ARG A 154 -11.18 -19.10 25.12
N LEU A 155 -10.94 -17.78 25.10
CA LEU A 155 -11.64 -16.86 24.22
C LEU A 155 -11.37 -17.15 22.74
N CYS A 156 -10.11 -17.39 22.37
CA CYS A 156 -9.70 -17.77 21.00
C CYS A 156 -10.49 -19.00 20.50
N SER A 157 -10.71 -20.00 21.36
CA SER A 157 -11.46 -21.22 20.99
C SER A 157 -12.91 -20.96 20.55
N ARG A 158 -13.50 -19.82 20.93
CA ARG A 158 -14.87 -19.43 20.58
C ARG A 158 -14.96 -18.56 19.32
N VAL A 159 -13.83 -18.17 18.73
CA VAL A 159 -13.80 -17.38 17.49
C VAL A 159 -14.19 -18.26 16.29
N SER A 160 -15.31 -17.92 15.66
CA SER A 160 -15.85 -18.69 14.51
C SER A 160 -15.40 -18.18 13.14
N ARG A 161 -15.07 -16.88 13.03
CA ARG A 161 -14.71 -16.22 11.76
C ARG A 161 -13.87 -14.95 11.97
N ILE A 162 -13.01 -14.64 11.01
CA ILE A 162 -12.30 -13.36 10.94
C ILE A 162 -12.73 -12.62 9.66
N GLY A 163 -13.40 -11.47 9.81
CA GLY A 163 -13.94 -10.70 8.69
C GLY A 163 -15.31 -11.19 8.23
N HIS A 164 -15.44 -11.64 6.98
CA HIS A 164 -16.72 -12.11 6.44
C HIS A 164 -17.14 -13.47 7.03
N SER A 165 -18.43 -13.79 7.01
CA SER A 165 -18.96 -15.10 7.47
C SER A 165 -18.50 -16.30 6.64
N SER A 166 -17.83 -16.07 5.52
CA SER A 166 -17.23 -17.14 4.70
C SER A 166 -15.77 -17.43 5.06
N SER A 167 -15.18 -16.64 5.96
CA SER A 167 -13.81 -16.77 6.44
C SER A 167 -13.81 -17.50 7.78
N LEU A 168 -14.22 -18.78 7.75
CA LEU A 168 -14.26 -19.63 8.94
C LEU A 168 -12.85 -19.87 9.44
N VAL A 169 -12.64 -19.77 10.76
CA VAL A 169 -11.32 -19.94 11.36
C VAL A 169 -11.32 -20.86 12.56
N ARG A 170 -10.14 -21.39 12.86
CA ARG A 170 -9.76 -21.88 14.18
C ARG A 170 -8.70 -20.95 14.74
N VAL A 171 -8.79 -20.55 16.01
CA VAL A 171 -7.86 -19.60 16.66
C VAL A 171 -7.36 -20.17 17.98
N SER A 172 -6.10 -19.93 18.33
CA SER A 172 -5.48 -20.29 19.61
C SER A 172 -4.47 -19.24 20.07
N ALA A 173 -4.21 -19.14 21.36
CA ALA A 173 -3.19 -18.27 21.94
C ALA A 173 -2.15 -19.06 22.74
N MET A 174 -0.87 -18.73 22.59
CA MET A 174 0.22 -19.38 23.32
C MET A 174 1.26 -18.38 23.84
N ALA A 175 1.80 -18.64 25.04
CA ALA A 175 2.87 -17.85 25.66
C ALA A 175 4.27 -18.27 25.17
N GLN A 176 4.42 -18.43 23.86
CA GLN A 176 5.67 -18.80 23.19
C GLN A 176 5.68 -18.26 21.77
N LEU A 177 6.85 -18.18 21.15
CA LEU A 177 6.98 -17.90 19.73
C LEU A 177 6.45 -19.09 18.91
N PRO A 178 5.91 -18.87 17.70
CA PRO A 178 5.46 -19.98 16.86
C PRO A 178 6.66 -20.77 16.34
N ASP A 179 6.45 -22.08 16.12
CA ASP A 179 7.34 -22.91 15.34
C ASP A 179 7.21 -22.53 13.85
N SER A 180 7.75 -21.38 13.46
CA SER A 180 7.66 -20.87 12.09
C SER A 180 8.91 -21.20 11.31
N ASP A 181 8.74 -21.88 10.17
CA ASP A 181 9.77 -21.94 9.15
C ASP A 181 9.84 -20.60 8.40
N ALA A 182 11.02 -20.04 8.28
CA ALA A 182 11.25 -18.80 7.53
C ALA A 182 11.03 -19.01 6.02
N GLU A 183 11.06 -20.26 5.55
CA GLU A 183 10.82 -20.63 4.15
C GLU A 183 9.33 -20.67 3.76
N SER A 184 8.42 -20.73 4.74
CA SER A 184 6.98 -20.83 4.49
C SER A 184 6.18 -19.58 4.83
N ASN A 185 6.79 -18.61 5.51
CA ASN A 185 6.09 -17.43 6.04
C ASN A 185 6.75 -16.10 5.65
N GLU A 186 5.93 -15.17 5.22
CA GLU A 186 6.22 -13.75 5.14
C GLU A 186 6.20 -13.11 6.53
N LEU A 187 7.23 -12.32 6.83
CA LEU A 187 7.35 -11.59 8.08
C LEU A 187 6.97 -10.13 7.87
N TRP A 188 5.91 -9.66 8.52
CA TRP A 188 5.48 -8.27 8.48
C TRP A 188 5.73 -7.60 9.83
N GLU A 189 6.55 -6.56 9.84
CA GLU A 189 6.86 -5.81 11.07
C GLU A 189 6.27 -4.39 11.03
N PRO A 190 5.90 -3.82 12.20
CA PRO A 190 5.50 -2.42 12.28
C PRO A 190 6.62 -1.48 11.81
N SER A 191 6.32 -0.63 10.82
CA SER A 191 7.25 0.35 10.27
C SER A 191 6.53 1.51 9.59
N GLU A 192 6.44 2.67 10.24
CA GLU A 192 5.76 3.85 9.67
C GLU A 192 6.53 4.47 8.49
N SER A 193 7.86 4.46 8.55
CA SER A 193 8.69 5.16 7.56
C SER A 193 8.84 4.42 6.23
N THR A 194 8.69 3.08 6.27
CA THR A 194 8.88 2.17 5.12
C THR A 194 7.77 1.14 5.04
N ALA A 195 6.59 1.56 5.45
CA ALA A 195 5.37 0.78 5.31
C ALA A 195 5.16 0.41 3.85
N SER A 196 5.10 -0.89 3.56
CA SER A 196 4.57 -1.41 2.29
C SER A 196 3.05 -1.61 2.38
N ALA A 197 2.49 -1.69 3.58
CA ALA A 197 1.05 -1.72 3.85
C ALA A 197 0.72 -0.87 5.08
N HIS A 198 -0.48 -0.30 5.15
CA HIS A 198 -1.00 0.32 6.38
C HIS A 198 -2.16 -0.52 6.89
N LEU A 199 -2.02 -1.07 8.09
CA LEU A 199 -3.00 -1.98 8.67
C LEU A 199 -3.76 -1.27 9.78
N ARG A 200 -5.08 -1.53 9.87
CA ARG A 200 -5.89 -1.03 10.99
C ARG A 200 -5.44 -1.72 12.28
N MET A 201 -5.23 -0.92 13.30
CA MET A 201 -4.82 -1.35 14.63
C MET A 201 -5.97 -1.13 15.62
N PHE A 202 -6.08 -2.01 16.61
CA PHE A 202 -6.83 -1.70 17.82
C PHE A 202 -5.97 -0.78 18.71
N SER A 203 -6.61 -0.14 19.69
CA SER A 203 -5.97 0.82 20.60
C SER A 203 -6.59 0.70 21.99
N PRO A 204 -5.88 1.13 23.05
CA PRO A 204 -6.43 1.15 24.40
C PRO A 204 -7.83 1.78 24.47
N GLY A 205 -8.75 1.08 25.11
CA GLY A 205 -10.14 1.49 25.31
C GLY A 205 -11.10 1.16 24.16
N LEU A 206 -10.65 0.46 23.11
CA LEU A 206 -11.54 0.10 21.99
C LEU A 206 -12.64 -0.85 22.46
N PHE A 207 -12.30 -1.91 23.20
CA PHE A 207 -13.19 -2.95 23.69
C PHE A 207 -14.35 -2.37 24.51
N ASP A 208 -14.02 -1.54 25.49
CA ASP A 208 -15.02 -0.90 26.37
C ASP A 208 -15.88 0.13 25.61
N ALA A 209 -15.37 0.70 24.51
CA ALA A 209 -16.11 1.63 23.66
C ALA A 209 -17.05 0.94 22.65
N LEU A 210 -16.85 -0.35 22.34
CA LEU A 210 -17.62 -1.07 21.31
C LEU A 210 -19.14 -1.04 21.51
N PRO A 211 -19.69 -1.20 22.74
CA PRO A 211 -21.13 -1.12 22.95
C PRO A 211 -21.73 0.23 22.53
N GLN A 212 -21.03 1.33 22.83
CA GLN A 212 -21.49 2.66 22.41
C GLN A 212 -21.27 2.90 20.91
N LEU A 213 -20.12 2.50 20.35
CA LEU A 213 -19.80 2.64 18.93
C LEU A 213 -20.78 1.88 18.02
N THR A 214 -21.34 0.78 18.51
CA THR A 214 -22.34 -0.03 17.79
C THR A 214 -23.79 0.32 18.15
N ARG A 215 -23.98 1.14 19.19
CA ARG A 215 -25.26 1.49 19.81
C ARG A 215 -26.03 0.27 20.32
N ILE A 216 -25.34 -0.82 20.66
CA ILE A 216 -26.01 -2.08 21.03
C ILE A 216 -26.81 -1.91 22.31
N SER A 217 -26.26 -1.22 23.32
CA SER A 217 -26.95 -0.96 24.58
C SER A 217 -28.21 -0.13 24.38
N GLU A 218 -28.22 0.82 23.43
CA GLU A 218 -29.43 1.59 23.09
C GLU A 218 -30.47 0.71 22.38
N ILE A 219 -30.04 -0.23 21.54
CA ILE A 219 -30.91 -1.16 20.80
C ILE A 219 -31.55 -2.18 21.75
N GLU A 220 -30.77 -2.75 22.67
CA GLU A 220 -31.24 -3.66 23.71
C GLU A 220 -32.23 -2.95 24.63
N LYS A 221 -31.88 -1.75 25.11
CA LYS A 221 -32.78 -0.93 25.92
C LYS A 221 -34.07 -0.60 25.20
N PHE A 222 -34.00 -0.30 23.91
CA PHE A 222 -35.19 -0.10 23.07
C PHE A 222 -36.04 -1.37 23.02
N ALA A 223 -35.44 -2.54 22.80
CA ALA A 223 -36.15 -3.81 22.71
C ALA A 223 -36.85 -4.17 24.02
N GLU A 224 -36.16 -4.03 25.16
CA GLU A 224 -36.73 -4.24 26.51
C GLU A 224 -37.95 -3.35 26.75
N LEU A 225 -37.81 -2.04 26.53
CA LEU A 225 -38.88 -1.08 26.78
C LEU A 225 -40.04 -1.26 25.79
N ALA A 226 -39.75 -1.60 24.53
CA ALA A 226 -40.77 -1.90 23.52
C ALA A 226 -41.57 -3.14 23.91
N MET A 227 -40.91 -4.24 24.29
CA MET A 227 -41.56 -5.45 24.77
C MET A 227 -42.44 -5.16 25.99
N TRP A 228 -41.94 -4.39 26.96
CA TRP A 228 -42.73 -4.03 28.13
C TRP A 228 -44.00 -3.23 27.78
N VAL A 229 -43.89 -2.26 26.87
CA VAL A 229 -45.05 -1.49 26.39
C VAL A 229 -46.05 -2.38 25.66
N GLU A 230 -45.58 -3.30 24.82
CA GLU A 230 -46.42 -4.24 24.06
C GLU A 230 -47.16 -5.22 24.97
N ASP A 231 -46.48 -5.80 25.96
CA ASP A 231 -47.09 -6.69 26.95
C ASP A 231 -48.13 -5.96 27.79
N ALA A 232 -47.83 -4.73 28.24
CA ALA A 232 -48.77 -3.91 28.99
C ALA A 232 -49.99 -3.50 28.14
N ASP A 233 -49.81 -3.25 26.84
CA ASP A 233 -50.90 -2.92 25.91
C ASP A 233 -51.79 -4.14 25.67
N LEU A 234 -51.20 -5.33 25.54
CA LEU A 234 -51.90 -6.59 25.39
C LEU A 234 -52.72 -6.94 26.64
N GLU A 235 -52.18 -6.71 27.84
CA GLU A 235 -52.93 -6.91 29.09
C GLU A 235 -54.04 -5.85 29.26
N ALA A 236 -53.80 -4.59 28.89
CA ALA A 236 -54.85 -3.56 28.91
C ALA A 236 -56.01 -3.90 27.96
N LYS A 237 -55.72 -4.44 26.77
CA LYS A 237 -56.72 -4.94 25.81
C LYS A 237 -57.51 -6.13 26.39
N LYS A 238 -56.85 -7.09 27.03
CA LYS A 238 -57.51 -8.23 27.71
C LYS A 238 -58.39 -7.77 28.87
N ALA A 239 -57.89 -6.88 29.71
CA ALA A 239 -58.61 -6.35 30.88
C ALA A 239 -59.87 -5.56 30.50
N LYS A 240 -59.93 -4.96 29.30
CA LYS A 240 -61.08 -4.19 28.81
C LYS A 240 -62.38 -4.99 28.78
N VAL A 241 -62.31 -6.32 28.57
CA VAL A 241 -63.46 -7.24 28.52
C VAL A 241 -63.82 -7.80 29.91
N SER A 242 -63.00 -7.56 30.93
CA SER A 242 -63.26 -8.02 32.30
C SER A 242 -64.38 -7.23 32.98
N THR A 243 -65.12 -7.86 33.88
CA THR A 243 -66.09 -7.19 34.78
C THR A 243 -65.42 -6.55 36.01
N ASP A 244 -64.14 -6.84 36.26
CA ASP A 244 -63.38 -6.28 37.38
C ASP A 244 -62.79 -4.89 37.05
N GLU A 245 -63.42 -3.85 37.61
CA GLU A 245 -62.97 -2.46 37.46
C GLU A 245 -61.58 -2.19 38.05
N LYS A 246 -61.18 -2.90 39.11
CA LYS A 246 -59.83 -2.73 39.69
C LYS A 246 -58.76 -3.22 38.71
N ARG A 247 -59.02 -4.36 38.04
CA ARG A 247 -58.12 -4.91 37.01
C ARG A 247 -57.97 -3.95 35.83
N LYS A 248 -59.06 -3.37 35.33
CA LYS A 248 -59.01 -2.37 34.24
C LYS A 248 -58.15 -1.16 34.61
N LYS A 249 -58.37 -0.60 35.80
CA LYS A 249 -57.63 0.58 36.28
C LYS A 249 -56.14 0.27 36.43
N SER A 250 -55.80 -0.90 36.97
CA SER A 250 -54.42 -1.36 37.14
C SER A 250 -53.69 -1.57 35.80
N ALA A 251 -54.32 -2.25 34.84
CA ALA A 251 -53.74 -2.50 33.52
C ALA A 251 -53.50 -1.20 32.73
N ASN A 252 -54.46 -0.26 32.75
CA ASN A 252 -54.29 1.05 32.11
C ASN A 252 -53.19 1.90 32.79
N ALA A 253 -53.07 1.81 34.13
CA ALA A 253 -51.98 2.48 34.85
C ALA A 253 -50.61 1.89 34.47
N SER A 254 -50.52 0.56 34.34
CA SER A 254 -49.30 -0.13 33.92
C SER A 254 -48.88 0.25 32.50
N LEU A 255 -49.82 0.28 31.55
CA LEU A 255 -49.57 0.75 30.18
C LEU A 255 -49.10 2.21 30.14
N LYS A 256 -49.70 3.07 30.97
CA LYS A 256 -49.28 4.48 31.08
C LYS A 256 -47.84 4.58 31.62
N ASN A 257 -47.52 3.80 32.65
CA ASN A 257 -46.18 3.76 33.24
C ASN A 257 -45.13 3.29 32.22
N ALA A 258 -45.38 2.17 31.54
CA ALA A 258 -44.47 1.65 30.51
C ALA A 258 -44.18 2.68 29.40
N LYS A 259 -45.22 3.40 28.93
CA LYS A 259 -45.06 4.47 27.91
C LYS A 259 -44.28 5.67 28.44
N GLN A 260 -44.48 6.05 29.70
CA GLN A 260 -43.76 7.14 30.34
C GLN A 260 -42.27 6.80 30.53
N GLU A 261 -41.97 5.56 30.93
CA GLU A 261 -40.59 5.10 31.03
C GLU A 261 -39.90 5.08 29.66
N PHE A 262 -40.59 4.55 28.64
CA PHE A 262 -40.09 4.56 27.27
C PHE A 262 -39.72 5.99 26.81
N GLU A 263 -40.60 6.96 27.04
CA GLU A 263 -40.35 8.37 26.70
C GLU A 263 -39.21 8.98 27.51
N ARG A 264 -39.09 8.62 28.80
CA ARG A 264 -38.03 9.11 29.68
C ARG A 264 -36.65 8.63 29.25
N GLU A 265 -36.51 7.33 28.98
CA GLU A 265 -35.22 6.70 28.67
C GLU A 265 -34.75 7.00 27.24
N LEU A 266 -35.66 7.05 26.27
CA LEU A 266 -35.31 7.20 24.84
C LEU A 266 -35.57 8.61 24.30
N GLY A 267 -36.13 9.51 25.10
CA GLY A 267 -36.42 10.90 24.70
C GLY A 267 -37.50 11.03 23.60
N GLN A 268 -38.26 9.97 23.33
CA GLN A 268 -39.30 9.97 22.30
C GLN A 268 -40.54 9.17 22.71
N LYS A 269 -41.71 9.66 22.31
CA LYS A 269 -43.00 9.00 22.61
C LYS A 269 -43.14 7.68 21.85
N TRP A 270 -43.66 6.68 22.55
CA TRP A 270 -44.03 5.40 21.94
C TRP A 270 -45.03 5.58 20.79
N LYS A 271 -44.77 4.88 19.67
CA LYS A 271 -45.68 4.74 18.53
C LYS A 271 -45.61 3.31 18.02
N HIS A 272 -46.74 2.73 17.62
CA HIS A 272 -46.73 1.44 16.95
C HIS A 272 -45.98 1.53 15.61
N GLY A 273 -45.08 0.58 15.36
CA GLY A 273 -44.22 0.57 14.17
C GLY A 273 -42.97 1.45 14.26
N LEU A 274 -42.66 2.00 15.44
CA LEU A 274 -41.40 2.69 15.67
C LEU A 274 -40.23 1.71 15.47
N SER A 275 -39.24 2.10 14.64
CA SER A 275 -38.06 1.26 14.39
C SER A 275 -37.01 1.45 15.49
N PRO A 276 -36.24 0.40 15.83
CA PRO A 276 -35.12 0.53 16.75
C PRO A 276 -34.06 1.48 16.20
N PRO A 277 -33.19 2.04 17.07
CA PRO A 277 -32.02 2.79 16.62
C PRO A 277 -31.20 2.00 15.59
N PRO A 278 -30.64 2.65 14.55
CA PRO A 278 -29.86 1.95 13.54
C PRO A 278 -28.57 1.41 14.17
N ARG A 279 -28.32 0.12 13.98
CA ARG A 279 -27.03 -0.50 14.33
C ARG A 279 -25.92 0.12 13.50
N LEU A 280 -24.90 0.65 14.17
CA LEU A 280 -23.72 1.20 13.53
C LEU A 280 -22.62 0.15 13.42
N ARG A 281 -21.80 0.25 12.37
CA ARG A 281 -20.57 -0.53 12.26
C ARG A 281 -19.45 0.27 12.94
N PRO A 282 -18.67 -0.32 13.85
CA PRO A 282 -17.59 0.39 14.51
C PRO A 282 -16.54 0.77 13.47
N ASN A 283 -16.14 2.04 13.46
CA ASN A 283 -15.08 2.53 12.59
C ASN A 283 -13.78 2.62 13.40
N ILE A 284 -12.81 1.80 13.05
CA ILE A 284 -11.51 1.75 13.71
C ILE A 284 -10.58 2.71 12.97
N GLY A 285 -10.35 3.88 13.58
CA GLY A 285 -9.57 4.96 12.99
C GLY A 285 -8.07 4.88 13.23
N SER A 286 -7.59 3.93 14.05
CA SER A 286 -6.16 3.73 14.30
C SER A 286 -5.52 2.89 13.19
N TRP A 287 -4.40 3.37 12.66
CA TRP A 287 -3.65 2.75 11.58
C TRP A 287 -2.17 2.67 11.96
N SER A 288 -1.47 1.71 11.40
CA SER A 288 -0.02 1.63 11.51
C SER A 288 0.60 1.12 10.22
N GLY A 289 1.73 1.70 9.86
CA GLY A 289 2.56 1.20 8.77
C GLY A 289 3.17 -0.14 9.12
N TYR A 290 3.18 -1.06 8.15
CA TYR A 290 3.82 -2.37 8.22
C TYR A 290 4.68 -2.58 6.99
N ARG A 291 5.86 -3.17 7.19
CA ARG A 291 6.78 -3.53 6.11
C ARG A 291 6.89 -5.04 6.04
N LEU A 292 6.80 -5.57 4.83
CA LEU A 292 7.20 -6.95 4.54
C LEU A 292 8.73 -7.07 4.61
N LEU A 293 9.22 -7.82 5.60
CA LEU A 293 10.55 -8.38 5.62
C LEU A 293 10.51 -9.65 4.79
N SER A 294 11.28 -9.67 3.70
CA SER A 294 11.42 -10.86 2.86
C SER A 294 11.98 -12.02 3.69
N GLY A 295 11.08 -12.87 4.21
CA GLY A 295 11.38 -14.20 4.71
C GLY A 295 11.75 -15.08 3.53
N THR A 296 12.90 -15.72 3.62
CA THR A 296 13.58 -16.47 2.57
C THR A 296 13.94 -15.71 1.30
N GLN A 297 15.25 -15.51 1.19
CA GLN A 297 15.94 -15.65 -0.08
C GLN A 297 15.33 -16.82 -0.86
N SER A 298 14.68 -16.52 -2.00
CA SER A 298 14.75 -17.48 -3.08
C SER A 298 16.23 -17.80 -3.26
N ASN A 299 16.59 -19.08 -3.25
CA ASN A 299 17.97 -19.55 -3.48
C ASN A 299 18.50 -19.22 -4.88
N GLY A 300 17.88 -18.26 -5.60
CA GLY A 300 18.51 -17.51 -6.68
C GLY A 300 19.01 -16.19 -6.10
N HIS A 301 20.31 -15.94 -6.16
CA HIS A 301 20.90 -14.68 -5.73
C HIS A 301 20.27 -13.49 -6.48
N VAL A 302 19.20 -12.88 -5.94
CA VAL A 302 18.63 -11.66 -6.52
C VAL A 302 19.67 -10.57 -6.37
N ARG A 303 20.17 -10.06 -7.50
CA ARG A 303 21.23 -9.06 -7.51
C ARG A 303 20.62 -7.68 -7.35
N HIS A 304 21.14 -6.90 -6.42
CA HIS A 304 20.78 -5.50 -6.26
C HIS A 304 21.79 -4.61 -6.96
N THR A 305 21.35 -3.44 -7.44
CA THR A 305 22.28 -2.38 -7.84
C THR A 305 22.96 -1.78 -6.59
N GLN A 306 23.95 -0.90 -6.80
CA GLN A 306 24.54 -0.08 -5.73
C GLN A 306 23.53 0.85 -5.02
N PHE A 307 22.34 1.04 -5.60
CA PHE A 307 21.29 1.88 -5.06
C PHE A 307 20.30 1.07 -4.22
N ASP A 308 19.75 1.71 -3.21
CA ASP A 308 18.64 1.19 -2.42
C ASP A 308 17.36 1.13 -3.27
N SER A 309 16.59 0.07 -3.09
CA SER A 309 15.26 -0.11 -3.70
C SER A 309 14.22 0.82 -3.05
N GLU A 310 14.49 1.37 -1.87
CA GLU A 310 13.64 2.36 -1.21
C GLU A 310 13.79 3.75 -1.85
N LEU A 311 13.07 3.95 -2.96
CA LEU A 311 13.00 5.24 -3.64
C LEU A 311 12.19 6.26 -2.83
N LEU A 312 12.73 7.46 -2.64
CA LEU A 312 11.94 8.58 -2.18
C LEU A 312 11.34 9.32 -3.37
N ILE A 313 10.05 9.12 -3.61
CA ILE A 313 9.32 9.69 -4.75
C ILE A 313 8.59 10.97 -4.32
N LEU A 314 8.76 12.04 -5.11
CA LEU A 314 7.98 13.27 -5.00
C LEU A 314 7.08 13.40 -6.24
N ALA A 315 5.77 13.30 -6.03
CA ALA A 315 4.75 13.48 -7.05
C ALA A 315 4.51 14.97 -7.33
N ARG A 316 4.31 15.32 -8.60
CA ARG A 316 3.86 16.66 -9.00
C ARG A 316 2.38 16.82 -8.66
N THR A 317 2.11 17.81 -7.82
CA THR A 317 0.75 18.20 -7.40
C THR A 317 0.21 19.33 -8.26
N ASP A 318 1.06 20.28 -8.66
CA ASP A 318 0.69 21.42 -9.50
C ASP A 318 1.81 21.83 -10.48
N GLY A 319 1.47 22.67 -11.46
CA GLY A 319 2.36 23.20 -12.49
C GLY A 319 2.23 22.52 -13.85
N PRO A 320 2.86 23.08 -14.90
CA PRO A 320 2.66 22.64 -16.27
C PRO A 320 3.23 21.24 -16.53
N PRO A 321 2.59 20.40 -17.36
CA PRO A 321 3.16 19.12 -17.76
C PRO A 321 4.45 19.33 -18.56
N LEU A 322 5.56 18.75 -18.09
CA LEU A 322 6.82 18.72 -18.83
C LEU A 322 7.06 17.33 -19.42
N PRO A 323 7.50 17.22 -20.69
CA PRO A 323 7.84 15.94 -21.30
C PRO A 323 9.13 15.36 -20.72
N ILE A 324 9.33 14.04 -20.85
CA ILE A 324 10.54 13.33 -20.40
C ILE A 324 11.83 13.90 -21.01
N THR A 325 11.78 14.56 -22.16
CA THR A 325 12.91 15.27 -22.76
C THR A 325 13.42 16.44 -21.89
N SER A 326 12.61 16.92 -20.95
CA SER A 326 12.96 17.93 -19.95
C SER A 326 13.72 17.38 -18.74
N THR A 327 14.09 16.09 -18.73
CA THR A 327 14.76 15.41 -17.61
C THR A 327 15.96 16.19 -17.07
N ALA A 328 16.88 16.64 -17.94
CA ALA A 328 18.09 17.35 -17.50
C ALA A 328 17.77 18.65 -16.74
N LEU A 329 16.76 19.39 -17.19
CA LEU A 329 16.30 20.63 -16.57
C LEU A 329 15.69 20.35 -15.19
N VAL A 330 14.76 19.41 -15.14
CA VAL A 330 14.02 19.04 -13.92
C VAL A 330 14.97 18.51 -12.85
N ILE A 331 15.84 17.57 -13.21
CA ILE A 331 16.76 16.95 -12.27
C ILE A 331 17.84 17.94 -11.78
N LYS A 332 18.27 18.87 -12.64
CA LYS A 332 19.18 19.95 -12.21
C LYS A 332 18.53 20.87 -11.17
N ALA A 333 17.28 21.29 -11.39
CA ALA A 333 16.54 22.10 -10.43
C ALA A 333 16.31 21.35 -9.11
N PHE A 334 15.94 20.08 -9.20
CA PHE A 334 15.73 19.24 -8.02
C PHE A 334 17.02 19.04 -7.22
N ARG A 335 18.15 18.78 -7.89
CA ARG A 335 19.47 18.72 -7.23
C ARG A 335 19.81 20.04 -6.54
N GLY A 336 19.58 21.17 -7.22
CA GLY A 336 19.79 22.50 -6.62
C GLY A 336 18.98 22.71 -5.35
N ALA A 337 17.70 22.28 -5.34
CA ALA A 337 16.84 22.37 -4.17
C ALA A 337 17.34 21.50 -3.02
N ILE A 338 17.79 20.26 -3.28
CA ILE A 338 18.39 19.38 -2.27
C ILE A 338 19.64 20.01 -1.65
N LEU A 339 20.57 20.51 -2.48
CA LEU A 339 21.82 21.09 -1.99
C LEU A 339 21.57 22.39 -1.19
N ALA A 340 20.65 23.24 -1.64
CA ALA A 340 20.31 24.50 -0.97
C ALA A 340 19.59 24.30 0.37
N ASN A 341 18.87 23.19 0.53
CA ASN A 341 18.11 22.85 1.75
C ASN A 341 18.71 21.65 2.49
N SER A 342 19.99 21.35 2.27
CA SER A 342 20.68 20.25 2.95
C SER A 342 20.75 20.52 4.45
N GLY A 343 20.19 19.64 5.26
CA GLY A 343 20.30 19.69 6.72
C GLY A 343 21.68 19.29 7.25
N ILE A 344 22.59 18.86 6.37
CA ILE A 344 23.97 18.49 6.71
C ILE A 344 24.92 19.45 6.00
N GLN A 345 25.84 20.04 6.77
CA GLN A 345 26.93 20.89 6.27
C GLN A 345 28.25 20.47 6.94
N PRO A 346 29.37 20.37 6.22
CA PRO A 346 29.49 20.46 4.75
C PRO A 346 28.72 19.32 4.04
N ILE A 347 28.38 19.53 2.77
CA ILE A 347 27.60 18.55 1.99
C ILE A 347 28.38 17.23 1.88
N PRO A 348 27.82 16.08 2.31
CA PRO A 348 28.52 14.79 2.27
C PRO A 348 28.89 14.35 0.85
N GLU A 349 29.96 13.57 0.72
CA GLU A 349 30.42 12.98 -0.55
C GLU A 349 29.32 12.15 -1.22
N TRP A 350 28.57 11.35 -0.45
CA TRP A 350 27.46 10.54 -0.95
C TRP A 350 26.28 11.38 -1.49
N VAL A 351 26.31 12.71 -1.29
CA VAL A 351 25.34 13.67 -1.84
C VAL A 351 25.95 14.44 -3.01
N SER A 352 27.12 15.04 -2.79
CA SER A 352 27.77 15.92 -3.75
C SER A 352 28.39 15.16 -4.92
N GLY A 353 28.80 13.89 -4.71
CA GLY A 353 29.62 13.11 -5.62
C GLY A 353 31.06 13.61 -5.74
N HIS A 354 31.52 14.43 -4.79
CA HIS A 354 32.86 15.03 -4.77
C HIS A 354 33.54 14.86 -3.41
N ASN A 355 34.86 14.69 -3.44
CA ASN A 355 35.70 14.70 -2.26
C ASN A 355 35.77 16.12 -1.64
N SER A 356 36.32 16.24 -0.44
CA SER A 356 36.48 17.53 0.25
C SER A 356 37.35 18.54 -0.51
N ASP A 357 38.21 18.08 -1.42
CA ASP A 357 39.04 18.91 -2.31
C ASP A 357 38.33 19.32 -3.62
N GLY A 358 37.07 18.90 -3.82
CA GLY A 358 36.27 19.17 -5.01
C GLY A 358 36.55 18.25 -6.20
N SER A 359 37.48 17.29 -6.07
CA SER A 359 37.68 16.24 -7.08
C SER A 359 36.47 15.29 -7.11
N ALA A 360 36.27 14.60 -8.24
CA ALA A 360 35.18 13.63 -8.35
C ALA A 360 35.43 12.47 -7.38
N SER A 361 34.38 12.06 -6.66
CA SER A 361 34.41 10.92 -5.76
C SER A 361 34.85 9.65 -6.50
N VAL A 362 35.75 8.91 -5.85
CA VAL A 362 36.21 7.58 -6.28
C VAL A 362 35.57 6.45 -5.47
N SER A 363 34.62 6.77 -4.58
CA SER A 363 33.97 5.79 -3.72
C SER A 363 33.23 4.73 -4.54
N GLU A 364 33.54 3.46 -4.25
CA GLU A 364 32.88 2.30 -4.84
C GLU A 364 31.40 2.20 -4.42
N GLN A 365 31.02 2.84 -3.31
CA GLN A 365 29.63 2.86 -2.84
C GLN A 365 28.75 3.86 -3.63
N GLY A 366 29.36 4.71 -4.46
CA GLY A 366 28.65 5.71 -5.26
C GLY A 366 28.06 6.86 -4.43
N HIS A 367 27.17 7.62 -5.04
CA HIS A 367 26.45 8.74 -4.43
C HIS A 367 24.99 8.73 -4.88
N LEU A 368 24.14 9.55 -4.26
CA LEU A 368 22.72 9.60 -4.57
C LEU A 368 22.48 9.89 -6.05
N ALA A 369 21.54 9.16 -6.64
CA ALA A 369 21.05 9.38 -7.98
C ALA A 369 19.66 9.99 -7.94
N LEU A 370 19.41 10.90 -8.88
CA LEU A 370 18.12 11.53 -9.05
C LEU A 370 17.48 11.00 -10.33
N LEU A 371 16.23 10.55 -10.24
CA LEU A 371 15.51 9.93 -11.35
C LEU A 371 14.30 10.78 -11.74
N PRO A 372 14.02 10.96 -13.04
CA PRO A 372 12.71 11.43 -13.46
C PRO A 372 11.68 10.32 -13.20
N VAL A 373 10.42 10.70 -12.97
CA VAL A 373 9.31 9.76 -12.89
C VAL A 373 8.37 9.97 -14.09
N PRO A 374 8.68 9.40 -15.27
CA PRO A 374 7.87 9.58 -16.47
C PRO A 374 6.71 8.57 -16.56
N PHE A 375 5.64 8.98 -17.24
CA PHE A 375 4.55 8.08 -17.63
C PHE A 375 4.92 7.31 -18.91
N VAL A 376 5.54 6.14 -18.75
CA VAL A 376 6.12 5.30 -19.83
C VAL A 376 5.82 3.82 -19.63
N GLY A 377 5.72 3.05 -20.72
CA GLY A 377 5.53 1.60 -20.68
C GLY A 377 4.17 1.18 -20.10
N HIS A 378 3.12 1.96 -20.39
CA HIS A 378 1.72 1.69 -20.06
C HIS A 378 0.85 1.98 -21.31
N PRO A 379 -0.40 1.49 -21.36
CA PRO A 379 -1.37 1.94 -22.35
C PRO A 379 -1.49 3.48 -22.32
N HIS A 380 -1.47 4.11 -23.50
CA HIS A 380 -1.54 5.57 -23.67
C HIS A 380 -0.40 6.37 -23.01
N ALA A 381 0.72 5.72 -22.68
CA ALA A 381 1.90 6.41 -22.18
C ALA A 381 2.38 7.49 -23.17
N ASP A 382 2.52 8.72 -22.67
CA ASP A 382 2.86 9.93 -23.44
C ASP A 382 4.22 10.53 -23.05
N GLY A 383 4.91 9.94 -22.06
CA GLY A 383 6.21 10.41 -21.62
C GLY A 383 6.18 11.69 -20.78
N ARG A 384 5.03 12.18 -20.33
CA ARG A 384 5.03 13.32 -19.40
C ARG A 384 5.63 12.92 -18.05
N LEU A 385 6.35 13.84 -17.43
CA LEU A 385 6.88 13.67 -16.09
C LEU A 385 5.78 13.88 -15.05
N LEU A 386 5.62 12.88 -14.17
CA LEU A 386 4.68 12.88 -13.05
C LEU A 386 5.34 13.32 -11.74
N GLY A 387 6.67 13.39 -11.70
CA GLY A 387 7.43 13.73 -10.50
C GLY A 387 8.91 13.47 -10.67
N VAL A 388 9.59 13.42 -9.53
CA VAL A 388 11.02 13.09 -9.41
C VAL A 388 11.21 12.10 -8.27
N ALA A 389 12.34 11.41 -8.26
CA ALA A 389 12.68 10.49 -7.20
C ALA A 389 14.15 10.61 -6.78
N ILE A 390 14.48 10.09 -5.61
CA ILE A 390 15.84 9.95 -5.10
C ILE A 390 16.11 8.46 -4.86
N ALA A 391 17.21 7.98 -5.44
CA ALA A 391 17.79 6.68 -5.16
C ALA A 391 19.05 6.88 -4.32
N PHE A 392 19.06 6.33 -3.11
CA PHE A 392 20.18 6.46 -2.18
C PHE A 392 21.19 5.34 -2.39
N PRO A 393 22.49 5.55 -2.10
CA PRO A 393 23.41 4.44 -1.94
C PRO A 393 22.95 3.53 -0.78
N ARG A 394 23.05 2.21 -0.96
CA ARG A 394 22.58 1.24 0.06
C ARG A 394 23.26 1.42 1.42
N ALA A 395 24.52 1.83 1.42
CA ALA A 395 25.30 2.02 2.63
C ALA A 395 24.84 3.21 3.50
N VAL A 396 24.08 4.14 2.95
CA VAL A 396 23.65 5.34 3.67
C VAL A 396 22.44 5.01 4.55
N PRO A 397 22.53 5.10 5.88
CA PRO A 397 21.43 4.75 6.78
C PRO A 397 20.30 5.79 6.73
N ARG A 398 19.06 5.37 6.98
CA ARG A 398 17.86 6.22 6.84
C ARG A 398 17.89 7.47 7.71
N HIS A 399 18.44 7.39 8.93
CA HIS A 399 18.52 8.55 9.80
C HIS A 399 19.41 9.66 9.21
N GLU A 400 20.44 9.32 8.45
CA GLU A 400 21.22 10.32 7.70
C GLU A 400 20.45 10.90 6.52
N ARG A 401 19.70 10.07 5.79
CA ARG A 401 18.80 10.54 4.71
C ARG A 401 17.77 11.54 5.25
N ALA A 402 17.20 11.26 6.41
CA ALA A 402 16.25 12.14 7.10
C ALA A 402 16.91 13.46 7.55
N LYS A 403 18.12 13.40 8.12
CA LYS A 403 18.90 14.61 8.45
C LYS A 403 19.18 15.48 7.22
N LEU A 404 19.54 14.86 6.10
CA LEU A 404 19.79 15.56 4.83
C LEU A 404 18.54 16.28 4.32
N LEU A 405 17.42 15.57 4.24
CA LEU A 405 16.23 16.01 3.51
C LEU A 405 15.15 16.66 4.39
N GLY A 406 15.26 16.56 5.72
CA GLY A 406 14.30 17.14 6.66
C GLY A 406 13.95 18.60 6.37
N PRO A 407 14.92 19.52 6.18
CA PRO A 407 14.61 20.92 5.89
C PRO A 407 13.92 21.16 4.52
N LEU A 408 14.12 20.25 3.57
CA LEU A 408 13.46 20.30 2.27
C LEU A 408 12.01 19.80 2.37
N LEU A 409 11.78 18.70 3.08
CA LEU A 409 10.54 17.92 3.03
C LEU A 409 9.59 18.13 4.20
N LEU A 410 10.03 18.76 5.30
CA LEU A 410 9.24 18.97 6.50
C LEU A 410 9.10 20.45 6.83
N LYS A 411 7.99 20.83 7.46
CA LYS A 411 7.83 22.17 8.02
C LYS A 411 8.76 22.32 9.23
N ARG A 412 9.30 23.54 9.40
CA ARG A 412 10.30 23.81 10.43
C ARG A 412 9.72 23.53 11.83
N GLY A 413 10.37 22.62 12.56
CA GLY A 413 9.99 22.28 13.94
C GLY A 413 8.81 21.31 14.05
N THR A 414 8.33 20.72 12.96
CA THR A 414 7.26 19.72 12.97
C THR A 414 7.62 18.51 12.11
N ILE A 415 6.81 17.44 12.22
CA ILE A 415 6.85 16.27 11.33
C ILE A 415 5.91 16.40 10.13
N GLU A 416 5.28 17.56 9.95
CA GLU A 416 4.32 17.77 8.87
C GLU A 416 5.04 17.89 7.51
N PRO A 417 4.54 17.22 6.46
CA PRO A 417 5.07 17.36 5.10
C PRO A 417 5.02 18.81 4.60
N LYS A 418 6.06 19.18 3.87
CA LYS A 418 6.22 20.46 3.18
C LYS A 418 6.20 20.25 1.68
N GLU A 419 5.53 21.15 0.97
CA GLU A 419 5.52 21.18 -0.49
C GLU A 419 6.86 21.76 -1.01
N VAL A 420 7.40 21.12 -2.04
CA VAL A 420 8.69 21.46 -2.64
C VAL A 420 8.47 22.13 -3.98
N THR A 421 8.76 23.42 -4.04
CA THR A 421 8.68 24.20 -5.27
C THR A 421 9.96 24.06 -6.11
N LEU A 422 9.84 23.61 -7.35
CA LEU A 422 10.92 23.65 -8.35
C LEU A 422 10.61 24.69 -9.43
N ARG A 423 11.56 25.59 -9.72
CA ARG A 423 11.38 26.67 -10.70
C ARG A 423 12.18 26.41 -11.98
N PHE A 424 11.56 26.69 -13.13
CA PHE A 424 12.10 26.40 -14.47
C PHE A 424 12.19 27.63 -15.39
N GLY A 425 12.26 28.84 -14.81
CA GLY A 425 12.28 30.08 -15.59
C GLY A 425 10.96 30.30 -16.32
N SER A 426 11.02 30.57 -17.63
CA SER A 426 9.83 30.80 -18.47
C SER A 426 8.93 29.58 -18.63
N LEU A 427 9.42 28.38 -18.31
CA LEU A 427 8.64 27.14 -18.35
C LEU A 427 7.75 26.94 -17.12
N GLY A 428 7.75 27.88 -16.17
CA GLY A 428 6.90 27.85 -14.98
C GLY A 428 7.58 27.20 -13.77
N ALA A 429 6.76 26.71 -12.84
CA ALA A 429 7.20 26.05 -11.62
C ALA A 429 6.35 24.80 -11.37
N TRP A 430 6.92 23.83 -10.66
CA TRP A 430 6.19 22.70 -10.11
C TRP A 430 6.09 22.82 -8.62
N GLU A 431 4.95 22.38 -8.12
CA GLU A 431 4.80 22.00 -6.72
C GLU A 431 4.87 20.47 -6.62
N LEU A 432 5.67 20.00 -5.68
CA LEU A 432 5.92 18.59 -5.45
C LEU A 432 5.61 18.21 -4.01
N ARG A 433 5.04 17.03 -3.81
CA ARG A 433 4.86 16.43 -2.48
C ARG A 433 5.40 15.01 -2.48
N LYS A 434 5.90 14.53 -1.33
CA LYS A 434 6.20 13.11 -1.15
C LYS A 434 4.96 12.29 -1.56
N ALA A 435 5.16 11.28 -2.39
CA ALA A 435 4.07 10.39 -2.79
C ALA A 435 3.44 9.77 -1.54
N GLU A 436 2.11 9.85 -1.46
CA GLU A 436 1.34 9.28 -0.37
C GLU A 436 1.27 7.75 -0.55
N TRP A 437 1.02 7.03 0.53
CA TRP A 437 0.96 5.56 0.52
C TRP A 437 -0.18 5.01 -0.35
N ASN A 438 -1.27 5.76 -0.50
CA ASN A 438 -2.43 5.39 -1.32
C ASN A 438 -2.29 5.84 -2.77
N GLU A 439 -1.07 6.12 -3.23
CA GLU A 439 -0.80 6.50 -4.61
C GLU A 439 -1.09 5.33 -5.56
N THR A 440 -2.11 5.51 -6.40
CA THR A 440 -2.59 4.48 -7.34
C THR A 440 -1.89 4.55 -8.69
N ARG A 441 -1.21 5.65 -9.01
CA ARG A 441 -0.50 5.79 -10.30
C ARG A 441 0.77 4.95 -10.26
N GLN A 442 0.80 3.86 -11.01
CA GLN A 442 1.91 2.90 -11.06
C GLN A 442 3.29 3.56 -11.22
N ALA A 443 3.43 4.57 -12.08
CA ALA A 443 4.71 5.27 -12.26
C ALA A 443 5.24 5.95 -10.98
N LEU A 444 4.38 6.32 -10.03
CA LEU A 444 4.76 6.90 -8.74
C LEU A 444 4.97 5.84 -7.64
N GLN A 445 4.89 4.55 -7.97
CA GLN A 445 5.21 3.44 -7.07
C GLN A 445 6.67 3.00 -7.27
N PRO A 446 7.46 2.79 -6.19
CA PRO A 446 8.86 2.38 -6.29
C PRO A 446 9.07 1.08 -7.11
N GLU A 447 8.17 0.11 -6.95
CA GLU A 447 8.23 -1.22 -7.56
C GLU A 447 8.24 -1.17 -9.10
N THR A 448 7.64 -0.13 -9.68
CA THR A 448 7.67 0.12 -11.13
C THR A 448 9.08 0.36 -11.65
N TRP A 449 9.99 0.87 -10.81
CA TRP A 449 11.36 1.21 -11.17
C TRP A 449 12.38 0.23 -10.61
N THR A 450 12.00 -0.57 -9.60
CA THR A 450 12.90 -1.46 -8.87
C THR A 450 12.63 -2.93 -9.14
N ALA A 451 11.43 -3.30 -9.60
CA ALA A 451 10.99 -4.69 -9.67
C ALA A 451 11.08 -5.46 -8.33
N LEU A 452 11.02 -4.75 -7.20
CA LEU A 452 10.98 -5.39 -5.89
C LEU A 452 9.65 -6.17 -5.71
N PRO A 453 9.64 -7.34 -5.01
CA PRO A 453 10.79 -8.04 -4.42
C PRO A 453 11.49 -9.04 -5.36
N GLY A 454 10.84 -9.52 -6.42
CA GLY A 454 11.33 -10.64 -7.22
C GLY A 454 12.48 -10.33 -8.20
N GLY A 455 12.69 -9.05 -8.50
CA GLY A 455 13.60 -8.61 -9.56
C GLY A 455 13.09 -8.99 -10.96
N GLU A 456 13.78 -8.48 -11.98
CA GLU A 456 13.47 -8.75 -13.39
C GLU A 456 14.76 -9.01 -14.16
N SER A 457 14.72 -9.93 -15.13
CA SER A 457 15.89 -10.27 -15.95
C SER A 457 16.03 -9.35 -17.18
N VAL A 458 14.96 -8.70 -17.61
CA VAL A 458 14.95 -7.84 -18.81
C VAL A 458 14.62 -6.40 -18.46
N TRP A 459 15.51 -5.48 -18.84
CA TRP A 459 15.40 -4.06 -18.55
C TRP A 459 15.58 -3.23 -19.82
N ALA A 460 14.81 -2.16 -19.98
CA ALA A 460 14.97 -1.26 -21.12
C ALA A 460 14.99 0.21 -20.70
N SER A 461 15.84 1.00 -21.35
CA SER A 461 16.06 2.39 -20.96
C SER A 461 14.93 3.30 -21.38
N VAL A 462 14.38 4.07 -20.42
CA VAL A 462 13.33 5.06 -20.64
C VAL A 462 13.91 6.47 -20.81
N THR A 463 15.08 6.72 -20.22
CA THR A 463 15.96 7.83 -20.60
C THR A 463 17.21 7.29 -21.30
N PRO A 464 17.83 8.05 -22.22
CA PRO A 464 18.96 7.52 -23.00
C PRO A 464 20.17 7.23 -22.11
N VAL A 465 20.83 6.11 -22.36
CA VAL A 465 22.12 5.79 -21.73
C VAL A 465 23.20 6.59 -22.43
N VAL A 466 23.86 7.48 -21.69
CA VAL A 466 25.01 8.26 -22.17
C VAL A 466 26.27 7.43 -21.94
N LEU A 467 27.02 7.16 -23.00
CA LEU A 467 28.20 6.30 -22.91
C LEU A 467 29.28 6.91 -21.99
N ASN A 468 30.00 6.05 -21.27
CA ASN A 468 31.08 6.48 -20.36
C ASN A 468 32.32 6.99 -21.10
N ARG A 469 32.51 6.56 -22.35
CA ARG A 469 33.61 6.95 -23.25
C ARG A 469 33.11 6.96 -24.69
N PHE A 470 33.85 7.62 -25.58
CA PHE A 470 33.59 7.58 -27.01
C PHE A 470 34.07 6.23 -27.58
N PRO A 471 33.27 5.57 -28.44
CA PRO A 471 33.76 4.48 -29.27
C PRO A 471 34.87 4.98 -30.20
N LYS A 472 35.91 4.16 -30.40
CA LYS A 472 37.01 4.41 -31.34
C LYS A 472 36.58 4.16 -32.78
N ALA A 473 35.76 3.14 -33.00
CA ALA A 473 35.19 2.86 -34.32
C ALA A 473 34.19 3.96 -34.73
N ASP A 474 34.02 4.19 -36.03
CA ASP A 474 33.10 5.19 -36.56
C ASP A 474 31.81 4.54 -37.08
N ARG A 475 30.69 4.82 -36.41
CA ARG A 475 29.37 4.32 -36.80
C ARG A 475 28.94 4.74 -38.21
N ALA A 476 29.39 5.88 -38.70
CA ALA A 476 29.01 6.39 -40.02
C ALA A 476 29.65 5.59 -41.17
N LYS A 477 30.74 4.85 -40.89
CA LYS A 477 31.45 4.03 -41.88
C LYS A 477 30.88 2.61 -41.88
N PRO A 478 30.25 2.13 -42.97
CA PRO A 478 29.64 0.80 -43.02
C PRO A 478 30.59 -0.33 -42.61
N ALA A 479 31.86 -0.26 -43.04
CA ALA A 479 32.89 -1.24 -42.73
C ALA A 479 33.29 -1.29 -41.23
N GLN A 480 32.98 -0.26 -40.44
CA GLN A 480 33.32 -0.20 -39.01
C GLN A 480 32.10 -0.36 -38.10
N ARG A 481 30.90 -0.55 -38.68
CA ARG A 481 29.65 -0.59 -37.92
C ARG A 481 29.62 -1.73 -36.91
N GLU A 482 30.03 -2.93 -37.32
CA GLU A 482 30.06 -4.10 -36.44
C GLU A 482 31.04 -3.91 -35.27
N ALA A 483 32.24 -3.40 -35.55
CA ALA A 483 33.23 -3.05 -34.54
C ALA A 483 32.71 -1.98 -33.56
N TRP A 484 32.00 -0.97 -34.07
CA TRP A 484 31.35 0.05 -33.24
C TRP A 484 30.29 -0.55 -32.33
N GLU A 485 29.41 -1.42 -32.85
CA GLU A 485 28.37 -2.05 -32.04
C GLU A 485 28.98 -2.97 -30.96
N ALA A 486 30.04 -3.72 -31.27
CA ALA A 486 30.77 -4.52 -30.30
C ALA A 486 31.41 -3.67 -29.19
N GLU A 487 32.08 -2.57 -29.55
CA GLU A 487 32.69 -1.65 -28.59
C GLU A 487 31.64 -0.98 -27.68
N VAL A 488 30.48 -0.61 -28.24
CA VAL A 488 29.36 -0.06 -27.46
C VAL A 488 28.81 -1.08 -26.48
N ARG A 489 28.63 -2.35 -26.89
CA ARG A 489 28.19 -3.41 -25.98
C ARG A 489 29.18 -3.62 -24.85
N GLN A 490 30.49 -3.56 -25.12
CA GLN A 490 31.52 -3.62 -24.09
C GLN A 490 31.43 -2.42 -23.13
N ILE A 491 31.29 -1.19 -23.64
CA ILE A 491 31.11 0.01 -22.81
C ILE A 491 29.89 -0.11 -21.88
N LEU A 492 28.81 -0.73 -22.36
CA LEU A 492 27.59 -0.96 -21.58
C LEU A 492 27.77 -2.08 -20.54
N GLY A 493 28.51 -3.14 -20.88
CA GLY A 493 28.93 -4.17 -19.91
C GLY A 493 29.72 -3.56 -18.76
N ASP A 494 30.79 -2.80 -19.06
CA ASP A 494 31.58 -2.09 -18.06
C ASP A 494 30.72 -1.11 -17.22
N ALA A 495 29.65 -0.56 -17.81
CA ALA A 495 28.75 0.35 -17.11
C ALA A 495 27.82 -0.37 -16.13
N CYS A 496 27.48 -1.64 -16.39
CA CYS A 496 26.71 -2.49 -15.49
C CYS A 496 27.56 -2.92 -14.29
N GLU A 497 28.80 -3.36 -14.54
CA GLU A 497 29.74 -3.75 -13.47
C GLU A 497 30.00 -2.59 -12.49
N ARG A 498 30.15 -1.37 -13.00
CA ARG A 498 30.33 -0.15 -12.18
C ARG A 498 29.17 0.16 -11.23
N VAL A 499 27.99 -0.41 -11.44
CA VAL A 499 26.83 -0.24 -10.54
C VAL A 499 26.53 -1.52 -9.76
N GLY A 500 27.49 -2.46 -9.71
CA GLY A 500 27.40 -3.70 -8.96
C GLY A 500 26.67 -4.83 -9.67
N LEU A 501 26.41 -4.72 -10.97
CA LEU A 501 25.67 -5.72 -11.74
C LEU A 501 26.59 -6.62 -12.57
N PRO A 502 26.20 -7.88 -12.82
CA PRO A 502 26.93 -8.74 -13.74
C PRO A 502 26.88 -8.18 -15.17
N ILE A 503 27.80 -8.65 -16.03
CA ILE A 503 27.73 -8.36 -17.46
C ILE A 503 26.43 -8.98 -18.01
N PRO A 504 25.59 -8.21 -18.74
CA PRO A 504 24.37 -8.74 -19.35
C PRO A 504 24.65 -9.84 -20.37
N LEU A 505 23.79 -10.88 -20.40
CA LEU A 505 23.80 -11.93 -21.43
C LEU A 505 23.57 -11.35 -22.83
N ARG A 506 22.69 -10.36 -22.91
CA ARG A 506 22.35 -9.70 -24.17
C ARG A 506 22.20 -8.19 -23.98
N VAL A 507 22.75 -7.47 -24.94
CA VAL A 507 22.69 -6.02 -25.03
C VAL A 507 22.20 -5.63 -26.42
N ASP A 508 20.96 -5.16 -26.50
CA ASP A 508 20.40 -4.58 -27.72
C ASP A 508 20.47 -3.04 -27.61
N ILE A 509 20.89 -2.39 -28.70
CA ILE A 509 21.09 -0.93 -28.74
C ILE A 509 20.27 -0.31 -29.87
N GLY A 510 19.72 0.89 -29.64
CA GLY A 510 18.85 1.53 -30.60
C GLY A 510 18.69 3.02 -30.41
N SER A 511 18.20 3.71 -31.44
CA SER A 511 17.77 5.11 -31.32
C SER A 511 16.36 5.26 -30.78
N SER A 512 15.55 4.20 -30.81
CA SER A 512 14.16 4.18 -30.32
C SER A 512 14.10 3.42 -28.99
N CYS A 513 13.21 3.84 -28.10
CA CYS A 513 12.95 3.13 -26.84
C CYS A 513 12.13 1.85 -27.08
N TRP A 514 12.28 0.84 -26.21
CA TRP A 514 11.44 -0.35 -26.15
C TRP A 514 10.15 -0.15 -25.35
N HIS A 515 10.06 0.93 -24.57
CA HIS A 515 8.86 1.33 -23.84
C HIS A 515 8.05 2.36 -24.63
N SER A 516 6.72 2.26 -24.58
CA SER A 516 5.83 3.31 -25.07
C SER A 516 6.01 4.61 -24.27
N GLY A 517 5.79 5.75 -24.92
CA GLY A 517 5.87 7.08 -24.29
C GLY A 517 7.26 7.71 -24.21
N ALA A 518 8.35 6.96 -24.44
CA ALA A 518 9.70 7.54 -24.48
C ALA A 518 10.12 7.88 -25.92
N PRO A 519 10.55 9.13 -26.21
CA PRO A 519 10.97 9.55 -27.55
C PRO A 519 12.36 9.02 -27.90
N ARG A 520 12.90 9.41 -29.06
CA ARG A 520 14.22 8.93 -29.52
C ARG A 520 15.37 9.39 -28.62
N ALA A 521 16.42 8.58 -28.59
CA ALA A 521 17.61 8.87 -27.80
C ALA A 521 18.30 10.18 -28.20
N TYR A 522 18.24 10.60 -29.47
CA TYR A 522 18.88 11.82 -29.97
C TYR A 522 18.12 12.33 -31.20
N PRO A 523 18.17 13.65 -31.49
CA PRO A 523 17.45 14.23 -32.62
C PRO A 523 17.99 13.68 -33.94
N LYS A 524 17.07 13.27 -34.83
CA LYS A 524 17.41 13.00 -36.24
C LYS A 524 17.20 14.28 -37.03
N VAL A 525 18.19 14.63 -37.82
CA VAL A 525 18.17 15.80 -38.68
C VAL A 525 18.01 15.34 -40.13
N ARG A 526 17.05 15.89 -40.87
CA ARG A 526 16.84 15.61 -42.30
C ARG A 526 17.09 16.88 -43.10
N ARG A 527 17.80 16.75 -44.23
CA ARG A 527 17.83 17.82 -45.24
C ARG A 527 16.43 18.01 -45.82
N LEU A 528 15.94 19.25 -45.82
CA LEU A 528 14.70 19.58 -46.48
C LEU A 528 14.87 19.38 -48.00
N ARG A 529 13.89 18.76 -48.67
CA ARG A 529 13.89 18.69 -50.15
C ARG A 529 13.22 19.94 -50.68
N GLY A 530 13.94 20.75 -51.44
CA GLY A 530 13.45 21.96 -52.11
C GLY A 530 14.47 22.45 -53.14
N ASN A 531 13.98 23.08 -54.21
CA ASN A 531 14.76 23.45 -55.40
C ASN A 531 15.49 24.79 -55.25
N HIS A 532 16.11 25.04 -54.09
CA HIS A 532 16.89 26.25 -53.85
C HIS A 532 18.33 25.86 -53.56
N ALA A 533 19.21 26.18 -54.50
CA ALA A 533 20.64 25.87 -54.49
C ALA A 533 21.43 26.58 -53.37
N GLU A 534 20.79 27.17 -52.36
CA GLU A 534 21.45 28.07 -51.40
C GLU A 534 21.06 27.92 -49.93
N THR A 535 20.33 26.88 -49.51
CA THR A 535 20.15 26.65 -48.06
C THR A 535 20.45 25.20 -47.66
N ASP A 536 21.49 25.01 -46.83
CA ASP A 536 21.72 23.80 -46.02
C ASP A 536 20.65 23.65 -44.92
N ALA A 537 19.39 23.97 -45.25
CA ALA A 537 18.29 23.97 -44.30
C ALA A 537 17.96 22.53 -43.90
N THR A 538 18.14 22.26 -42.61
CA THR A 538 17.81 20.99 -42.01
C THR A 538 16.68 21.14 -41.00
N ALA A 539 15.84 20.12 -40.89
CA ALA A 539 14.76 20.08 -39.91
C ALA A 539 14.91 18.85 -39.00
N GLN A 540 14.56 19.01 -37.73
CA GLN A 540 14.49 17.90 -36.79
C GLN A 540 13.27 17.04 -37.09
N LEU A 541 13.46 15.72 -37.16
CA LEU A 541 12.42 14.75 -37.41
C LEU A 541 11.92 14.13 -36.09
N GLY A 542 10.76 14.60 -35.64
CA GLY A 542 10.07 14.09 -34.45
C GLY A 542 10.71 14.49 -33.12
N GLU A 543 10.10 14.01 -32.04
CA GLU A 543 10.59 14.25 -30.69
C GLU A 543 11.80 13.36 -30.35
N ALA A 544 12.76 13.95 -29.64
CA ALA A 544 13.95 13.27 -29.17
C ALA A 544 14.50 13.95 -27.92
N PHE A 545 15.26 13.21 -27.13
CA PHE A 545 16.04 13.79 -26.04
C PHE A 545 17.11 14.74 -26.59
N PRO A 546 17.33 15.88 -25.92
CA PRO A 546 18.49 16.71 -26.22
C PRO A 546 19.78 15.91 -25.95
N ASN A 547 20.85 16.25 -26.67
CA ASN A 547 22.15 15.66 -26.40
C ASN A 547 22.58 16.00 -24.97
N TYR A 548 23.14 15.02 -24.27
CA TYR A 548 23.58 15.18 -22.90
C TYR A 548 24.64 16.31 -22.82
N PRO A 549 24.52 17.24 -21.86
CA PRO A 549 25.42 18.38 -21.77
C PRO A 549 26.88 17.94 -21.58
N SER A 550 27.79 18.51 -22.38
CA SER A 550 29.23 18.34 -22.20
C SER A 550 29.84 19.53 -21.44
N LYS A 551 30.95 19.30 -20.74
CA LYS A 551 31.75 20.40 -20.14
C LYS A 551 32.63 21.03 -21.23
N ARG A 552 32.69 22.37 -21.28
CA ARG A 552 33.66 23.20 -22.04
C ARG A 552 33.98 22.71 -23.46
N SER A 553 33.22 23.17 -24.45
CA SER A 553 33.43 23.00 -25.92
C SER A 553 33.69 21.58 -26.46
N SER A 554 33.59 20.54 -25.63
CA SER A 554 33.77 19.15 -26.05
C SER A 554 32.50 18.62 -26.72
N ALA A 555 32.66 17.67 -27.64
CA ALA A 555 31.51 16.99 -28.24
C ALA A 555 30.66 16.29 -27.17
N SER A 556 29.33 16.29 -27.32
CA SER A 556 28.46 15.48 -26.48
C SER A 556 28.79 14.01 -26.66
N ARG A 557 28.83 13.27 -25.55
CA ARG A 557 29.03 11.82 -25.60
C ARG A 557 27.85 11.15 -26.30
N PRO A 558 28.06 10.06 -27.05
CA PRO A 558 26.97 9.34 -27.68
C PRO A 558 25.95 8.87 -26.64
N GLN A 559 24.66 8.95 -26.99
CA GLN A 559 23.57 8.45 -26.17
C GLN A 559 22.62 7.59 -27.00
N LEU A 560 22.11 6.52 -26.41
CA LEU A 560 21.30 5.51 -27.08
C LEU A 560 20.29 4.90 -26.10
N HIS A 561 19.21 4.34 -26.63
CA HIS A 561 18.37 3.43 -25.85
C HIS A 561 19.01 2.04 -25.83
N VAL A 562 18.82 1.35 -24.72
CA VAL A 562 19.43 0.05 -24.47
C VAL A 562 18.38 -0.89 -23.88
N ARG A 563 18.36 -2.13 -24.35
CA ARG A 563 17.70 -3.27 -23.70
C ARG A 563 18.80 -4.21 -23.19
N LEU A 564 18.70 -4.56 -21.91
CA LEU A 564 19.62 -5.44 -21.19
C LEU A 564 18.87 -6.70 -20.76
N GLU A 565 19.54 -7.83 -20.88
CA GLU A 565 19.05 -9.13 -20.42
C GLU A 565 20.11 -9.77 -19.54
N PHE A 566 19.74 -10.13 -18.32
CA PHE A 566 20.61 -10.72 -17.31
C PHE A 566 20.28 -12.19 -17.11
N LEU A 567 21.27 -12.97 -16.65
CA LEU A 567 21.08 -14.37 -16.31
C LEU A 567 20.19 -14.55 -15.07
N GLU A 568 20.40 -13.70 -14.07
CA GLU A 568 19.65 -13.69 -12.81
C GLU A 568 18.73 -12.45 -12.76
N PRO A 569 17.57 -12.53 -12.08
CA PRO A 569 16.73 -11.36 -11.83
C PRO A 569 17.49 -10.26 -11.06
N ILE A 570 17.33 -9.02 -11.53
CA ILE A 570 17.94 -7.83 -10.92
C ILE A 570 16.85 -7.02 -10.21
N VAL A 571 17.14 -6.58 -8.98
CA VAL A 571 16.35 -5.55 -8.28
C VAL A 571 17.04 -4.20 -8.44
N GLY A 572 16.26 -3.24 -8.96
CA GLY A 572 16.66 -1.87 -9.22
C GLY A 572 16.62 -0.95 -7.98
N PRO A 573 16.72 0.37 -8.21
CA PRO A 573 16.60 1.04 -9.50
C PRO A 573 17.83 0.81 -10.38
N LEU A 574 17.62 0.65 -11.69
CA LEU A 574 18.70 0.40 -12.65
C LEU A 574 19.02 1.66 -13.45
N MET A 575 20.20 2.23 -13.18
CA MET A 575 20.70 3.44 -13.85
C MET A 575 22.17 3.27 -14.25
N ILE A 576 22.47 3.42 -15.55
CA ILE A 576 23.83 3.21 -16.07
C ILE A 576 24.33 4.36 -16.95
N GLY A 577 25.65 4.39 -17.17
CA GLY A 577 26.32 5.37 -18.01
C GLY A 577 26.71 6.66 -17.30
N ALA A 578 27.14 7.63 -18.09
CA ALA A 578 27.73 8.88 -17.59
C ALA A 578 26.70 9.84 -16.97
N GLY A 579 25.42 9.65 -17.27
CA GLY A 579 24.31 10.45 -16.78
C GLY A 579 23.52 9.84 -15.61
N ARG A 580 23.95 8.69 -15.08
CA ARG A 580 23.19 7.87 -14.11
C ARG A 580 22.77 8.59 -12.83
N TYR A 581 23.52 9.60 -12.40
CA TYR A 581 23.19 10.38 -11.19
C TYR A 581 22.31 11.61 -11.47
N MET A 582 22.04 11.90 -12.75
CA MET A 582 21.34 13.11 -13.23
C MET A 582 20.14 12.77 -14.13
N GLY A 583 19.52 11.61 -13.90
CA GLY A 583 18.28 11.18 -14.56
C GLY A 583 18.43 10.57 -15.94
N TYR A 584 19.64 10.47 -16.48
CA TYR A 584 19.91 9.79 -17.76
C TYR A 584 20.34 8.34 -17.53
N GLY A 585 20.04 7.48 -18.49
CA GLY A 585 20.32 6.06 -18.41
C GLY A 585 19.47 5.30 -17.41
N LEU A 586 18.26 5.81 -17.09
CA LEU A 586 17.25 5.11 -16.30
C LEU A 586 16.64 3.98 -17.12
N LEU A 587 16.61 2.78 -16.55
CA LEU A 587 15.92 1.62 -17.11
C LEU A 587 14.69 1.26 -16.28
N LYS A 588 13.65 0.82 -16.99
CA LYS A 588 12.42 0.26 -16.44
C LYS A 588 12.34 -1.23 -16.82
N PRO A 589 11.87 -2.11 -15.94
CA PRO A 589 11.67 -3.51 -16.28
C PRO A 589 10.79 -3.67 -17.52
N LEU A 590 11.17 -4.59 -18.40
CA LEU A 590 10.39 -4.92 -19.60
C LEU A 590 9.64 -6.23 -19.33
N ARG A 591 8.48 -6.12 -18.70
CA ARG A 591 7.58 -7.25 -18.49
C ARG A 591 6.96 -7.63 -19.83
N ASN A 592 6.98 -8.92 -20.18
CA ASN A 592 6.23 -9.40 -21.32
C ASN A 592 4.75 -9.06 -21.07
N SER A 593 4.19 -8.19 -21.88
CA SER A 593 2.76 -7.91 -21.88
C SER A 593 2.03 -9.24 -22.05
N GLN A 594 1.29 -9.69 -21.04
CA GLN A 594 0.23 -10.67 -21.22
C GLN A 594 -0.97 -9.99 -21.86
#